data_AF-A0A4R6PYH1-F1
#
_entry.id   AF-A0A4R6PYH1-F1
#
_cell.length_a   1.000
_cell.length_b   1.000
_cell.length_c   1.000
_cell.angle_alpha   90.00
_cell.angle_beta   90.00
_cell.angle_gamma   90.00
#
_symmetry.space_group_name_H-M   'P 1'
#
loop_
_entity.id
_entity.type
_entity.pdbx_description
1 polymer ?
#
loop_
_entity_poly.entity_id
_entity_poly.type
_entity_poly.pdbx_seq_one_letter_code
_entity_poly.pdbx_strand_id
1 'polypeptide(L)'
;MSNVRRIIACILVGLGALLLACAVMIPTYTVGKVAKTPLDLRITTIAKSVPGEEALVLDAKSLTSPEGSAKIDTNVPIVSQRFLTVEEPSDADEMTVQAGQTLRRDDRDGDTGLLTASVDRVTIDRKTGEPIPVSPNGSIAVNVDKSGASVADPSQRRGLQYRFPIGTEKKSYPYFDLNARATYDIDFVEESEVNGVPVYHFRQTIPVTNMWDVVPAATNKLTLPAAKWGLEGEEPVTMTRYYTNTRDVWVEPRTGAVLKGGESIHLFYGRSADKVDVTALKAHLVFDEETIDAQLAVTQESLDKLDLFGKTLPVVFGILGAILVIAGIVLGVLSSRGRTIDPPTERLQRNL
;
A
#
# COMPACT_ATOMS: atom_id res chain seq x y z
N MET A 1 -33.36 -41.47 33.63
CA MET A 1 -33.05 -40.59 32.46
C MET A 1 -32.98 -39.08 32.79
N SER A 2 -33.16 -38.63 34.04
CA SER A 2 -33.19 -37.20 34.41
C SER A 2 -31.81 -36.53 34.47
N ASN A 3 -30.76 -37.22 34.93
CA ASN A 3 -29.42 -36.63 35.06
C ASN A 3 -28.76 -36.32 33.71
N VAL A 4 -28.91 -37.21 32.72
CA VAL A 4 -28.35 -37.01 31.37
C VAL A 4 -28.96 -35.78 30.68
N ARG A 5 -30.28 -35.58 30.80
CA ARG A 5 -30.95 -34.39 30.23
C ARG A 5 -30.50 -33.08 30.87
N ARG A 6 -30.20 -33.09 32.17
CA ARG A 6 -29.64 -31.92 32.88
C ARG A 6 -28.22 -31.61 32.44
N ILE A 7 -27.37 -32.63 32.31
CA ILE A 7 -25.99 -32.46 31.82
C ILE A 7 -26.01 -31.87 30.40
N ILE A 8 -26.85 -32.43 29.51
CA ILE A 8 -27.02 -31.91 28.14
C ILE A 8 -27.53 -30.46 28.16
N ALA A 9 -28.52 -30.13 28.98
CA ALA A 9 -29.01 -28.76 29.12
C ALA A 9 -27.91 -27.78 29.56
N CYS A 10 -27.08 -28.15 30.55
CA CYS A 10 -25.95 -27.33 30.98
C CYS A 10 -24.88 -27.17 29.89
N ILE A 11 -24.57 -28.23 29.13
CA ILE A 11 -23.63 -28.16 28.01
C ILE A 11 -24.16 -27.20 26.93
N LEU A 12 -25.43 -27.29 26.58
CA LEU A 12 -26.05 -26.43 25.56
C LEU A 12 -26.03 -24.96 25.97
N VAL A 13 -26.37 -24.65 27.24
CA VAL A 13 -26.29 -23.28 27.75
C VAL A 13 -24.85 -22.78 27.78
N GLY A 14 -23.90 -23.60 28.26
CA GLY A 14 -22.48 -23.23 28.33
C GLY A 14 -21.88 -22.96 26.95
N LEU A 15 -22.13 -23.84 25.98
CA LEU A 15 -21.68 -23.67 24.59
C LEU A 15 -22.36 -22.48 23.94
N GLY A 16 -23.67 -22.31 24.15
CA GLY A 16 -24.40 -21.16 23.62
C GLY A 16 -23.88 -19.83 24.15
N ALA A 17 -23.61 -19.74 25.46
CA ALA A 17 -23.00 -18.56 26.08
C ALA A 17 -21.58 -18.29 25.55
N LEU A 18 -20.77 -19.33 25.33
CA LEU A 18 -19.45 -19.20 24.71
C LEU A 18 -19.55 -18.64 23.28
N LEU A 19 -20.45 -19.16 22.45
CA LEU A 19 -20.64 -18.67 21.08
C LEU A 19 -21.13 -17.21 21.06
N LEU A 20 -22.04 -16.83 21.96
CA LEU A 20 -22.46 -15.44 22.12
C LEU A 20 -21.29 -14.54 22.54
N ALA A 21 -20.45 -14.99 23.47
CA ALA A 21 -19.23 -14.26 23.85
C ALA A 21 -18.28 -14.10 22.66
N CYS A 22 -18.04 -15.15 21.87
CA CYS A 22 -17.25 -15.08 20.64
C CYS A 22 -17.89 -14.12 19.61
N ALA A 23 -19.20 -14.13 19.44
CA ALA A 23 -19.92 -13.24 18.53
C ALA A 23 -19.69 -11.76 18.85
N VAL A 24 -19.58 -11.41 20.13
CA VAL A 24 -19.28 -10.03 20.55
C VAL A 24 -17.78 -9.72 20.50
N MET A 25 -16.94 -10.65 20.98
CA MET A 25 -15.49 -10.43 21.09
C MET A 25 -14.77 -10.38 19.75
N ILE A 26 -15.16 -11.20 18.76
CA ILE A 26 -14.47 -11.23 17.46
C ILE A 26 -14.47 -9.85 16.77
N PRO A 27 -15.63 -9.19 16.55
CA PRO A 27 -15.64 -7.90 15.86
C PRO A 27 -15.07 -6.77 16.72
N THR A 28 -15.26 -6.81 18.05
CA THR A 28 -14.84 -5.71 18.93
C THR A 28 -13.37 -5.77 19.35
N TYR A 29 -12.77 -6.95 19.37
CA TYR A 29 -11.40 -7.16 19.87
C TYR A 29 -10.47 -7.81 18.84
N THR A 30 -10.94 -8.83 18.12
CA THR A 30 -10.06 -9.64 17.25
C THR A 30 -9.78 -8.96 15.92
N VAL A 31 -10.79 -8.41 15.24
CA VAL A 31 -10.62 -7.82 13.90
C VAL A 31 -9.56 -6.72 13.89
N GLY A 32 -9.59 -5.79 14.85
CA GLY A 32 -8.63 -4.69 14.93
C GLY A 32 -7.18 -5.11 15.22
N LYS A 33 -6.96 -6.36 15.68
CA LYS A 33 -5.65 -6.96 15.94
C LYS A 33 -5.15 -7.86 14.81
N VAL A 34 -6.06 -8.42 14.03
CA VAL A 34 -5.75 -9.36 12.94
C VAL A 34 -5.72 -8.65 11.57
N ALA A 35 -6.44 -7.53 11.42
CA ALA A 35 -6.38 -6.70 10.24
C ALA A 35 -4.99 -6.05 10.13
N LYS A 36 -4.11 -6.70 9.38
CA LYS A 36 -2.71 -6.32 9.13
C LYS A 36 -2.32 -6.75 7.71
N THR A 37 -1.39 -6.04 7.08
CA THR A 37 -0.87 -6.47 5.77
C THR A 37 -0.29 -7.89 5.85
N PRO A 38 -0.56 -8.80 4.90
CA PRO A 38 0.12 -10.08 4.81
C PRO A 38 1.65 -9.92 4.65
N LEU A 39 2.42 -10.88 5.20
CA LEU A 39 3.89 -10.88 5.11
C LEU A 39 4.42 -11.61 3.88
N ASP A 40 3.57 -12.32 3.16
CA ASP A 40 3.89 -13.06 1.92
C ASP A 40 3.54 -12.26 0.66
N LEU A 41 3.33 -10.94 0.83
CA LEU A 41 2.91 -10.04 -0.24
C LEU A 41 3.96 -9.97 -1.35
N ARG A 42 3.53 -10.26 -2.57
CA ARG A 42 4.29 -10.05 -3.80
C ARG A 42 3.39 -9.32 -4.79
N ILE A 43 3.71 -8.08 -5.10
CA ILE A 43 2.91 -7.23 -5.98
C ILE A 43 3.78 -6.74 -7.12
N THR A 44 3.32 -6.93 -8.36
CA THR A 44 3.85 -6.23 -9.52
C THR A 44 2.81 -5.19 -9.95
N THR A 45 3.26 -3.96 -10.18
CA THR A 45 2.45 -2.89 -10.79
C THR A 45 3.12 -2.40 -12.05
N ILE A 46 2.34 -2.22 -13.11
CA ILE A 46 2.79 -1.70 -14.40
C ILE A 46 2.01 -0.42 -14.68
N ALA A 47 2.72 0.69 -14.85
CA ALA A 47 2.17 1.95 -15.33
C ALA A 47 2.71 2.27 -16.72
N LYS A 48 1.86 2.71 -17.64
CA LYS A 48 2.23 3.02 -19.03
C LYS A 48 1.91 4.48 -19.35
N SER A 49 2.69 5.06 -20.25
CA SER A 49 2.39 6.38 -20.80
C SER A 49 1.03 6.42 -21.47
N VAL A 50 0.22 7.45 -21.16
CA VAL A 50 -1.12 7.60 -21.73
C VAL A 50 -1.04 7.86 -23.25
N PRO A 51 -1.70 7.05 -24.10
CA PRO A 51 -1.72 7.28 -25.53
C PRO A 51 -2.31 8.65 -25.90
N GLY A 52 -1.63 9.39 -26.78
CA GLY A 52 -2.07 10.72 -27.22
C GLY A 52 -1.66 11.87 -26.30
N GLU A 53 -1.09 11.60 -25.13
CA GLU A 53 -0.43 12.59 -24.30
C GLU A 53 1.06 12.70 -24.62
N GLU A 54 1.66 13.84 -24.26
CA GLU A 54 3.07 14.09 -24.53
C GLU A 54 3.96 13.21 -23.65
N ALA A 55 4.82 12.42 -24.30
CA ALA A 55 5.88 11.64 -23.67
C ALA A 55 7.24 11.99 -24.29
N LEU A 56 8.09 12.66 -23.51
CA LEU A 56 9.38 13.18 -23.94
C LEU A 56 10.52 12.47 -23.22
N VAL A 57 11.56 12.09 -23.96
CA VAL A 57 12.78 11.52 -23.38
C VAL A 57 13.99 12.14 -24.06
N LEU A 58 14.90 12.71 -23.27
CA LEU A 58 16.18 13.18 -23.75
C LEU A 58 17.05 12.00 -24.21
N ASP A 59 17.52 12.05 -25.45
CA ASP A 59 18.60 11.18 -25.89
C ASP A 59 19.90 11.61 -25.21
N ALA A 60 20.25 10.96 -24.10
CA ALA A 60 21.44 11.30 -23.32
C ALA A 60 22.74 11.27 -24.15
N LYS A 61 22.81 10.47 -25.22
CA LYS A 61 23.97 10.41 -26.13
C LYS A 61 24.14 11.71 -26.93
N SER A 62 23.06 12.46 -27.17
CA SER A 62 23.12 13.75 -27.85
C SER A 62 23.90 14.81 -27.04
N LEU A 63 23.86 14.71 -25.70
CA LEU A 63 24.60 15.61 -24.81
C LEU A 63 26.13 15.46 -24.95
N THR A 64 26.60 14.25 -25.26
CA THR A 64 28.03 13.94 -25.40
C THR A 64 28.49 13.79 -26.85
N SER A 65 27.57 13.92 -27.81
CA SER A 65 27.92 13.86 -29.24
C SER A 65 28.82 15.05 -29.61
N PRO A 66 29.78 14.92 -30.54
CA PRO A 66 30.61 16.07 -30.94
C PRO A 66 29.82 17.20 -31.60
N GLU A 67 28.76 16.85 -32.33
CA GLU A 67 27.95 17.78 -33.11
C GLU A 67 26.48 17.79 -32.64
N GLY A 68 25.75 18.85 -32.98
CA GLY A 68 24.31 19.00 -32.71
C GLY A 68 23.95 19.42 -31.29
N SER A 69 22.74 19.91 -31.08
CA SER A 69 22.18 20.21 -29.76
C SER A 69 21.59 18.95 -29.09
N ALA A 70 21.19 19.08 -27.82
CA ALA A 70 20.38 18.09 -27.13
C ALA A 70 19.15 17.71 -27.97
N LYS A 71 18.89 16.41 -28.08
CA LYS A 71 17.76 15.84 -28.83
C LYS A 71 16.75 15.23 -27.87
N ILE A 72 15.49 15.60 -28.05
CA ILE A 72 14.38 15.10 -27.27
C ILE A 72 13.52 14.25 -28.20
N ASP A 73 13.42 12.95 -27.90
CA ASP A 73 12.49 12.06 -28.58
C ASP A 73 11.08 12.34 -28.09
N THR A 74 10.12 12.36 -29.00
CA THR A 74 8.70 12.64 -28.74
C THR A 74 7.85 11.40 -28.94
N ASN A 75 6.69 11.34 -28.27
CA ASN A 75 5.76 10.21 -28.33
C ASN A 75 6.42 8.87 -27.97
N VAL A 76 7.34 8.91 -27.00
CA VAL A 76 8.07 7.72 -26.57
C VAL A 76 7.15 6.87 -25.68
N PRO A 77 6.86 5.61 -26.02
CA PRO A 77 6.12 4.73 -25.12
C PRO A 77 6.98 4.41 -23.90
N ILE A 78 6.48 4.72 -22.71
CA ILE A 78 7.21 4.56 -21.46
C ILE A 78 6.44 3.61 -20.54
N VAL A 79 7.19 2.70 -19.91
CA VAL A 79 6.67 1.73 -18.94
C VAL A 79 7.43 1.88 -17.63
N SER A 80 6.68 2.06 -16.55
CA SER A 80 7.17 1.96 -15.17
C SER A 80 6.70 0.62 -14.60
N GLN A 81 7.64 -0.25 -14.25
CA GLN A 81 7.35 -1.50 -13.57
C GLN A 81 7.92 -1.43 -12.15
N ARG A 82 7.08 -1.78 -11.18
CA ARG A 82 7.46 -1.87 -9.78
C ARG A 82 7.09 -3.23 -9.21
N PHE A 83 8.04 -3.88 -8.59
CA PHE A 83 7.89 -5.15 -7.89
C PHE A 83 8.13 -4.96 -6.40
N LEU A 84 7.12 -5.27 -5.60
CA LEU A 84 7.07 -5.13 -4.16
C LEU A 84 7.14 -6.49 -3.49
N THR A 85 8.06 -6.64 -2.54
CA THR A 85 8.19 -7.80 -1.66
C THR A 85 8.26 -7.36 -0.21
N VAL A 86 7.97 -8.30 0.69
CA VAL A 86 8.23 -8.16 2.11
C VAL A 86 9.52 -8.94 2.45
N GLU A 87 10.42 -8.28 3.17
CA GLU A 87 11.76 -8.77 3.50
C GLU A 87 12.00 -8.73 5.02
N GLU A 88 13.03 -9.42 5.50
CA GLU A 88 13.44 -9.36 6.92
C GLU A 88 14.20 -8.06 7.23
N PRO A 89 13.94 -7.35 8.36
CA PRO A 89 13.09 -7.78 9.46
C PRO A 89 11.59 -7.53 9.19
N SER A 90 10.77 -8.54 9.51
CA SER A 90 9.32 -8.43 9.52
C SER A 90 8.71 -9.34 10.58
N ASP A 91 7.69 -8.87 11.30
CA ASP A 91 7.05 -9.64 12.35
C ASP A 91 5.54 -9.41 12.43
N ALA A 92 4.95 -9.67 13.60
CA ALA A 92 3.52 -9.49 13.81
C ALA A 92 3.06 -8.04 13.61
N ASP A 93 3.88 -7.03 13.90
CA ASP A 93 3.49 -5.62 13.97
C ASP A 93 4.17 -4.77 12.89
N GLU A 94 5.41 -5.08 12.52
CA GLU A 94 6.17 -4.33 11.51
C GLU A 94 6.54 -5.21 10.30
N MET A 95 6.76 -4.57 9.15
CA MET A 95 7.23 -5.23 7.95
C MET A 95 8.20 -4.36 7.17
N THR A 96 9.26 -4.96 6.63
CA THR A 96 10.13 -4.28 5.69
C THR A 96 9.64 -4.51 4.27
N VAL A 97 9.21 -3.43 3.61
CA VAL A 97 8.85 -3.44 2.19
C VAL A 97 10.09 -3.14 1.37
N GLN A 98 10.34 -3.95 0.34
CA GLN A 98 11.33 -3.69 -0.69
C GLN A 98 10.62 -3.51 -2.04
N ALA A 99 10.91 -2.41 -2.72
CA ALA A 99 10.39 -2.09 -4.04
C ALA A 99 11.53 -1.98 -5.05
N GLY A 100 11.62 -2.95 -5.95
CA GLY A 100 12.40 -2.81 -7.17
C GLY A 100 11.58 -2.05 -8.21
N GLN A 101 12.10 -0.96 -8.75
CA GLN A 101 11.42 -0.17 -9.77
C GLN A 101 12.32 0.04 -10.99
N THR A 102 11.75 -0.09 -12.17
CA THR A 102 12.39 0.30 -13.43
C THR A 102 11.46 1.21 -14.22
N LEU A 103 12.03 2.25 -14.81
CA LEU A 103 11.38 3.07 -15.82
C LEU A 103 12.10 2.85 -17.14
N ARG A 104 11.35 2.52 -18.18
CA ARG A 104 11.90 2.06 -19.46
C ARG A 104 11.14 2.69 -20.61
N ARG A 105 11.82 2.84 -21.74
CA ARG A 105 11.17 2.99 -23.04
C ARG A 105 10.81 1.61 -23.58
N ASP A 106 9.61 1.50 -24.14
CA ASP A 106 9.09 0.26 -24.72
C ASP A 106 9.42 0.13 -26.22
N ASP A 107 9.97 1.19 -26.82
CA ASP A 107 10.39 1.23 -28.24
C ASP A 107 11.84 0.76 -28.46
N ARG A 108 12.50 0.25 -27.41
CA ARG A 108 13.90 -0.18 -27.44
C ARG A 108 14.10 -1.49 -26.68
N ASP A 109 14.97 -2.33 -27.23
CA ASP A 109 15.23 -3.66 -26.65
C ASP A 109 16.22 -3.63 -25.47
N GLY A 110 15.98 -4.55 -24.53
CA GLY A 110 16.89 -4.86 -23.43
C GLY A 110 17.23 -3.64 -22.55
N ASP A 111 18.52 -3.46 -22.28
CA ASP A 111 19.02 -2.38 -21.42
C ASP A 111 19.06 -1.02 -22.13
N THR A 112 18.91 -0.99 -23.47
CA THR A 112 18.97 0.28 -24.23
C THR A 112 17.72 1.15 -24.06
N GLY A 113 16.63 0.55 -23.58
CA GLY A 113 15.41 1.25 -23.18
C GLY A 113 15.39 1.68 -21.71
N LEU A 114 16.31 1.23 -20.86
CA LEU A 114 16.30 1.55 -19.44
C LEU A 114 16.61 3.05 -19.21
N LEU A 115 15.70 3.75 -18.53
CA LEU A 115 15.86 5.17 -18.18
C LEU A 115 16.33 5.34 -16.73
N THR A 116 15.73 4.61 -15.80
CA THR A 116 16.15 4.56 -14.40
C THR A 116 15.80 3.22 -13.78
N ALA A 117 16.58 2.80 -12.79
CA ALA A 117 16.29 1.67 -11.93
C ALA A 117 16.63 2.03 -10.48
N SER A 118 15.81 1.55 -9.56
CA SER A 118 16.03 1.74 -8.13
C SER A 118 15.56 0.54 -7.32
N VAL A 119 16.22 0.30 -6.19
CA VAL A 119 15.69 -0.53 -5.11
C VAL A 119 15.44 0.39 -3.93
N ASP A 120 14.19 0.49 -3.51
CA ASP A 120 13.79 1.21 -2.32
C ASP A 120 13.42 0.22 -1.21
N ARG A 121 13.76 0.56 0.03
CA ARG A 121 13.45 -0.27 1.18
C ARG A 121 12.98 0.60 2.34
N VAL A 122 11.91 0.20 3.02
CA VAL A 122 11.39 0.90 4.19
C VAL A 122 10.70 -0.07 5.13
N THR A 123 10.97 0.05 6.43
CA THR A 123 10.26 -0.71 7.48
C THR A 123 9.10 0.11 8.00
N ILE A 124 7.89 -0.46 7.93
CA ILE A 124 6.63 0.20 8.24
C ILE A 124 5.78 -0.63 9.20
N ASP A 125 4.90 0.04 9.93
CA ASP A 125 3.86 -0.60 10.73
C ASP A 125 2.82 -1.26 9.80
N ARG A 126 2.48 -2.52 10.06
CA ARG A 126 1.59 -3.34 9.20
C ARG A 126 0.12 -2.90 9.21
N LYS A 127 -0.27 -2.02 10.12
CA LYS A 127 -1.63 -1.50 10.26
C LYS A 127 -1.76 -0.07 9.74
N THR A 128 -0.81 0.80 10.10
CA THR A 128 -0.84 2.21 9.73
C THR A 128 -0.16 2.47 8.39
N GLY A 129 0.82 1.66 8.00
CA GLY A 129 1.65 1.91 6.82
C GLY A 129 2.71 2.99 7.02
N GLU A 130 2.82 3.57 8.22
CA GLU A 130 3.81 4.59 8.55
C GLU A 130 5.18 3.95 8.80
N PRO A 131 6.29 4.63 8.43
CA PRO A 131 7.63 4.20 8.80
C PRO A 131 7.82 4.09 10.31
N ILE A 132 8.43 2.98 10.75
CA ILE A 132 8.71 2.77 12.17
C ILE A 132 9.76 3.79 12.68
N PRO A 133 9.76 4.13 13.99
CA PRO A 133 10.64 5.16 14.56
C PRO A 133 12.05 4.65 14.87
N VAL A 134 12.65 3.88 13.96
CA VAL A 134 14.07 3.49 14.01
C VAL A 134 14.88 4.34 13.03
N SER A 135 16.19 4.45 13.25
CA SER A 135 17.07 5.23 12.39
C SER A 135 18.31 4.43 11.98
N PRO A 136 18.52 4.17 10.68
CA PRO A 136 17.62 4.46 9.56
C PRO A 136 16.43 3.47 9.51
N ASN A 137 15.25 3.93 9.11
CA ASN A 137 14.09 3.06 8.83
C ASN A 137 13.94 2.68 7.35
N GLY A 138 14.86 3.09 6.48
CA GLY A 138 14.85 2.71 5.08
C GLY A 138 16.16 2.99 4.35
N SER A 139 16.19 2.68 3.06
CA SER A 139 17.32 2.96 2.18
C SER A 139 16.90 3.07 0.72
N ILE A 140 17.72 3.76 -0.08
CA ILE A 140 17.53 3.91 -1.53
C ILE A 140 18.80 3.46 -2.23
N ALA A 141 18.70 2.51 -3.15
CA ALA A 141 19.78 2.16 -4.05
C ALA A 141 19.41 2.56 -5.49
N VAL A 142 20.21 3.44 -6.09
CA VAL A 142 20.12 3.83 -7.51
C VAL A 142 21.42 3.56 -8.28
N ASN A 143 22.44 3.05 -7.58
CA ASN A 143 23.75 2.74 -8.13
C ASN A 143 24.11 1.29 -7.79
N VAL A 144 25.02 0.73 -8.58
CA VAL A 144 25.64 -0.57 -8.31
C VAL A 144 27.15 -0.41 -8.08
N ASP A 145 27.74 -1.32 -7.30
CA ASP A 145 29.18 -1.39 -7.13
C ASP A 145 29.86 -2.12 -8.31
N LYS A 146 31.17 -2.32 -8.22
CA LYS A 146 31.96 -3.00 -9.27
C LYS A 146 31.57 -4.47 -9.48
N SER A 147 30.90 -5.09 -8.51
CA SER A 147 30.37 -6.45 -8.61
C SER A 147 28.96 -6.52 -9.18
N GLY A 148 28.32 -5.36 -9.40
CA GLY A 148 26.93 -5.27 -9.82
C GLY A 148 25.93 -5.32 -8.66
N ALA A 149 26.39 -5.33 -7.40
CA ALA A 149 25.51 -5.30 -6.24
C ALA A 149 24.96 -3.89 -6.01
N SER A 150 23.69 -3.79 -5.64
CA SER A 150 23.05 -2.50 -5.32
C SER A 150 23.72 -1.82 -4.12
N VAL A 151 24.04 -0.53 -4.26
CA VAL A 151 24.61 0.29 -3.19
C VAL A 151 23.48 1.05 -2.51
N ALA A 152 23.08 0.57 -1.33
CA ALA A 152 22.01 1.16 -0.55
C ALA A 152 22.49 2.40 0.22
N ASP A 153 21.80 3.52 0.00
CA ASP A 153 21.98 4.78 0.73
C ASP A 153 20.96 4.85 1.89
N PRO A 154 21.39 4.80 3.16
CA PRO A 154 20.49 4.89 4.30
C PRO A 154 19.65 6.17 4.30
N SER A 155 18.36 6.04 4.63
CA SER A 155 17.43 7.16 4.65
C SER A 155 16.50 7.07 5.84
N GLN A 156 16.27 8.21 6.51
CA GLN A 156 15.18 8.34 7.47
C GLN A 156 13.91 8.82 6.76
N ARG A 157 12.90 7.96 6.72
CA ARG A 157 11.60 8.20 6.09
C ARG A 157 10.59 8.74 7.10
N ARG A 158 9.70 9.58 6.58
CA ARG A 158 8.44 10.00 7.20
C ARG A 158 7.33 9.90 6.16
N GLY A 159 6.13 9.55 6.59
CA GLY A 159 4.97 9.45 5.72
C GLY A 159 4.89 8.14 4.96
N LEU A 160 3.69 7.90 4.45
CA LEU A 160 3.28 6.71 3.71
C LEU A 160 3.98 6.63 2.34
N GLN A 161 4.01 5.44 1.75
CA GLN A 161 4.55 5.27 0.38
C GLN A 161 3.85 4.15 -0.40
N TYR A 162 3.77 2.95 0.17
CA TYR A 162 3.28 1.77 -0.56
C TYR A 162 1.84 1.40 -0.25
N ARG A 163 1.30 1.89 0.86
CA ARG A 163 -0.08 1.66 1.29
C ARG A 163 -0.54 2.78 2.21
N PHE A 164 -1.85 2.88 2.38
CA PHE A 164 -2.51 3.74 3.35
C PHE A 164 -2.88 2.96 4.61
N PRO A 165 -3.27 3.62 5.72
CA PRO A 165 -3.75 2.94 6.91
C PRO A 165 -4.97 2.05 6.64
N ILE A 166 -5.10 0.93 7.37
CA ILE A 166 -6.35 0.16 7.40
C ILE A 166 -7.42 1.05 8.04
N GLY A 167 -8.56 1.19 7.37
CA GLY A 167 -9.54 2.22 7.73
C GLY A 167 -9.04 3.61 7.34
N THR A 168 -8.57 3.75 6.10
CA THR A 168 -8.15 5.04 5.53
C THR A 168 -9.28 6.06 5.69
N GLU A 169 -8.92 7.27 6.12
CA GLU A 169 -9.84 8.38 6.39
C GLU A 169 -9.75 9.42 5.27
N LYS A 170 -10.78 10.25 5.14
CA LYS A 170 -10.84 11.35 4.17
C LYS A 170 -10.06 12.58 4.67
N LYS A 171 -8.74 12.47 4.73
CA LYS A 171 -7.84 13.53 5.22
C LYS A 171 -6.50 13.51 4.49
N SER A 172 -5.71 14.56 4.65
CA SER A 172 -4.33 14.58 4.16
C SER A 172 -3.44 13.63 4.95
N TYR A 173 -2.50 12.98 4.27
CA TYR A 173 -1.47 12.14 4.87
C TYR A 173 -0.07 12.60 4.46
N PRO A 174 0.92 12.56 5.35
CA PRO A 174 2.31 12.70 4.93
C PRO A 174 2.66 11.55 3.98
N TYR A 175 3.24 11.84 2.82
CA TYR A 175 3.53 10.82 1.81
C TYR A 175 4.92 11.06 1.19
N PHE A 176 5.74 10.02 1.14
CA PHE A 176 7.14 10.12 0.74
C PHE A 176 7.31 10.00 -0.77
N ASP A 177 8.01 10.97 -1.37
CA ASP A 177 8.44 10.89 -2.77
C ASP A 177 9.89 10.40 -2.87
N LEU A 178 10.08 9.33 -3.63
CA LEU A 178 11.37 8.64 -3.77
C LEU A 178 12.43 9.49 -4.49
N ASN A 179 12.01 10.30 -5.48
CA ASN A 179 12.93 11.05 -6.33
C ASN A 179 13.40 12.34 -5.61
N ALA A 180 12.45 13.08 -5.03
CA ALA A 180 12.75 14.26 -4.22
C ALA A 180 13.38 13.90 -2.86
N ARG A 181 13.30 12.63 -2.46
CA ARG A 181 13.73 12.11 -1.15
C ARG A 181 13.15 12.90 0.02
N ALA A 182 11.89 13.33 -0.13
CA ALA A 182 11.21 14.21 0.79
C ALA A 182 9.74 13.84 0.93
N THR A 183 9.15 14.26 2.05
CA THR A 183 7.75 14.02 2.37
C THR A 183 6.93 15.27 2.07
N TYR A 184 5.85 15.09 1.31
CA TYR A 184 4.83 16.10 1.07
C TYR A 184 3.46 15.50 1.34
N ASP A 185 2.48 16.34 1.69
CA ASP A 185 1.13 15.84 1.96
C ASP A 185 0.47 15.32 0.67
N ILE A 186 -0.21 14.19 0.80
CA ILE A 186 -1.14 13.67 -0.20
C ILE A 186 -2.56 13.92 0.30
N ASP A 187 -3.32 14.72 -0.42
CA ASP A 187 -4.61 15.24 0.01
C ASP A 187 -5.77 14.38 -0.50
N PHE A 188 -6.79 14.19 0.32
CA PHE A 188 -8.05 13.61 -0.13
C PHE A 188 -8.74 14.55 -1.12
N VAL A 189 -9.12 14.02 -2.27
CA VAL A 189 -9.81 14.77 -3.33
C VAL A 189 -11.30 14.46 -3.31
N GLU A 190 -11.65 13.18 -3.50
CA GLU A 190 -13.04 12.75 -3.64
C GLU A 190 -13.24 11.25 -3.34
N GLU A 191 -14.51 10.86 -3.18
CA GLU A 191 -14.91 9.46 -3.28
C GLU A 191 -15.11 9.09 -4.75
N SER A 192 -14.70 7.89 -5.12
CA SER A 192 -14.80 7.38 -6.48
C SER A 192 -15.03 5.87 -6.47
N GLU A 193 -15.00 5.25 -7.64
CA GLU A 193 -15.10 3.81 -7.81
C GLU A 193 -14.08 3.31 -8.84
N VAL A 194 -13.48 2.15 -8.57
CA VAL A 194 -12.63 1.42 -9.52
C VAL A 194 -13.27 0.04 -9.72
N ASN A 195 -13.77 -0.23 -10.92
CA ASN A 195 -14.49 -1.47 -11.26
C ASN A 195 -15.63 -1.81 -10.26
N GLY A 196 -16.36 -0.78 -9.81
CA GLY A 196 -17.46 -0.92 -8.84
C GLY A 196 -17.03 -1.09 -7.38
N VAL A 197 -15.73 -1.05 -7.09
CA VAL A 197 -15.20 -1.03 -5.71
C VAL A 197 -15.08 0.42 -5.24
N PRO A 198 -15.72 0.80 -4.11
CA PRO A 198 -15.59 2.15 -3.54
C PRO A 198 -14.14 2.45 -3.15
N VAL A 199 -13.66 3.63 -3.55
CA VAL A 199 -12.30 4.09 -3.28
C VAL A 199 -12.27 5.56 -2.86
N TYR A 200 -11.21 5.95 -2.20
CA TYR A 200 -10.85 7.34 -1.97
C TYR A 200 -9.74 7.75 -2.94
N HIS A 201 -9.95 8.83 -3.66
CA HIS A 201 -8.93 9.43 -4.52
C HIS A 201 -8.11 10.43 -3.72
N PHE A 202 -6.79 10.27 -3.77
CA PHE A 202 -5.84 11.19 -3.19
C PHE A 202 -4.89 11.74 -4.24
N ARG A 203 -4.46 13.00 -4.06
CA ARG A 203 -3.53 13.68 -4.96
C ARG A 203 -2.36 14.29 -4.19
N GLN A 204 -1.15 14.09 -4.70
CA GLN A 204 0.09 14.71 -4.21
C GLN A 204 0.66 15.61 -5.30
N THR A 205 1.17 16.77 -4.92
CA THR A 205 1.96 17.62 -5.82
C THR A 205 3.34 17.85 -5.23
N ILE A 206 4.37 17.45 -5.97
CA ILE A 206 5.77 17.67 -5.60
C ILE A 206 6.23 18.97 -6.24
N PRO A 207 6.65 19.98 -5.44
CA PRO A 207 7.15 21.23 -6.00
C PRO A 207 8.42 20.99 -6.82
N VAL A 208 8.75 21.94 -7.70
CA VAL A 208 10.00 21.89 -8.47
C VAL A 208 11.19 21.80 -7.51
N THR A 209 11.89 20.67 -7.60
CA THR A 209 12.97 20.27 -6.68
C THR A 209 14.29 20.27 -7.42
N ASN A 210 15.29 20.96 -6.88
CA ASN A 210 16.65 20.94 -7.39
C ASN A 210 17.31 19.60 -7.06
N MET A 211 17.57 18.77 -8.08
CA MET A 211 18.10 17.43 -7.88
C MET A 211 19.56 17.41 -7.43
N TRP A 212 20.33 18.50 -7.66
CA TRP A 212 21.69 18.62 -7.14
C TRP A 212 21.72 18.72 -5.61
N ASP A 213 20.74 19.39 -5.02
CA ASP A 213 20.63 19.54 -3.56
C ASP A 213 20.17 18.24 -2.89
N VAL A 214 19.43 17.40 -3.64
CA VAL A 214 18.96 16.08 -3.17
C VAL A 214 20.06 15.03 -3.29
N VAL A 215 20.68 14.90 -4.47
CA VAL A 215 21.79 13.97 -4.74
C VAL A 215 22.84 14.69 -5.60
N PRO A 216 24.00 15.08 -5.05
CA PRO A 216 25.09 15.69 -5.80
C PRO A 216 25.76 14.73 -6.81
N ALA A 217 25.07 14.47 -7.92
CA ALA A 217 25.53 13.61 -9.02
C ALA A 217 25.84 14.45 -10.26
N ALA A 218 26.84 14.03 -11.05
CA ALA A 218 27.21 14.74 -12.28
C ALA A 218 26.03 14.91 -13.26
N THR A 219 25.11 13.94 -13.30
CA THR A 219 23.89 14.01 -14.12
C THR A 219 22.86 15.01 -13.61
N ASN A 220 22.98 15.52 -12.37
CA ASN A 220 22.10 16.56 -11.84
C ASN A 220 22.63 17.98 -12.08
N LYS A 221 23.88 18.15 -12.54
CA LYS A 221 24.46 19.45 -12.84
C LYS A 221 25.53 19.32 -13.92
N LEU A 222 25.22 19.81 -15.11
CA LEU A 222 26.05 19.66 -16.30
C LEU A 222 26.52 21.02 -16.82
N THR A 223 27.78 21.10 -17.22
CA THR A 223 28.34 22.26 -17.92
C THR A 223 28.74 21.82 -19.31
N LEU A 224 28.05 22.35 -20.33
CA LEU A 224 28.26 22.05 -21.74
C LEU A 224 28.27 23.36 -22.55
N PRO A 225 28.85 23.41 -23.77
CA PRO A 225 28.75 24.57 -24.65
C PRO A 225 27.31 25.05 -24.84
N ALA A 226 27.08 26.35 -24.98
CA ALA A 226 25.74 26.94 -25.14
C ALA A 226 24.95 26.29 -26.29
N ALA A 227 25.61 26.06 -27.45
CA ALA A 227 25.05 25.33 -28.59
C ALA A 227 24.49 23.93 -28.23
N LYS A 228 25.06 23.23 -27.24
CA LYS A 228 24.54 21.92 -26.79
C LYS A 228 23.16 22.03 -26.15
N TRP A 229 22.89 23.15 -25.51
CA TRP A 229 21.59 23.43 -24.92
C TRP A 229 20.60 24.06 -25.91
N GLY A 230 20.97 24.17 -27.19
CA GLY A 230 20.17 24.90 -28.19
C GLY A 230 20.20 26.41 -28.01
N LEU A 231 21.19 26.94 -27.28
CA LEU A 231 21.43 28.37 -27.12
C LEU A 231 22.44 28.85 -28.17
N GLU A 232 22.42 30.14 -28.50
CA GLU A 232 23.47 30.74 -29.33
C GLU A 232 24.80 30.80 -28.57
N GLY A 233 25.91 30.62 -29.27
CA GLY A 233 27.26 30.69 -28.70
C GLY A 233 27.90 29.33 -28.42
N GLU A 234 29.16 29.37 -27.99
CA GLU A 234 30.00 28.18 -27.67
C GLU A 234 30.48 28.21 -26.21
N GLU A 235 30.19 29.28 -25.49
CA GLU A 235 30.57 29.44 -24.10
C GLU A 235 29.95 28.34 -23.22
N PRO A 236 30.68 27.83 -22.22
CA PRO A 236 30.13 26.83 -21.32
C PRO A 236 28.96 27.39 -20.50
N VAL A 237 27.81 26.72 -20.56
CA VAL A 237 26.62 27.01 -19.76
C VAL A 237 26.37 25.85 -18.82
N THR A 238 26.23 26.17 -17.55
CA THR A 238 25.83 25.21 -16.51
C THR A 238 24.32 25.15 -16.42
N MET A 239 23.76 23.94 -16.48
CA MET A 239 22.37 23.65 -16.17
C MET A 239 22.25 22.67 -15.01
N THR A 240 21.20 22.86 -14.23
CA THR A 240 20.84 22.00 -13.10
C THR A 240 19.60 21.20 -13.46
N ARG A 241 19.55 19.93 -13.05
CA ARG A 241 18.38 19.08 -13.25
C ARG A 241 17.36 19.33 -12.14
N TYR A 242 16.12 19.56 -12.54
CA TYR A 242 14.98 19.75 -11.66
C TYR A 242 13.97 18.61 -11.85
N TYR A 243 13.22 18.31 -10.80
CA TYR A 243 12.15 17.31 -10.79
C TYR A 243 10.87 17.92 -10.23
N THR A 244 9.73 17.55 -10.82
CA THR A 244 8.40 17.75 -10.25
C THR A 244 7.52 16.58 -10.65
N ASN A 245 6.49 16.32 -9.85
CA ASN A 245 5.55 15.23 -10.09
C ASN A 245 4.17 15.62 -9.54
N THR A 246 3.12 15.15 -10.21
CA THR A 246 1.77 15.09 -9.63
C THR A 246 1.34 13.65 -9.61
N ARG A 247 0.98 13.15 -8.43
CA ARG A 247 0.61 11.76 -8.21
C ARG A 247 -0.86 11.68 -7.83
N ASP A 248 -1.56 10.75 -8.46
CA ASP A 248 -2.93 10.39 -8.14
C ASP A 248 -2.98 8.92 -7.71
N VAL A 249 -3.64 8.62 -6.60
CA VAL A 249 -3.82 7.25 -6.10
C VAL A 249 -5.26 7.03 -5.66
N TRP A 250 -5.81 5.86 -5.98
CA TRP A 250 -7.15 5.44 -5.57
C TRP A 250 -7.02 4.29 -4.59
N VAL A 251 -7.55 4.51 -3.39
CA VAL A 251 -7.31 3.65 -2.23
C VAL A 251 -8.61 3.00 -1.79
N GLU A 252 -8.61 1.68 -1.63
CA GLU A 252 -9.72 0.99 -0.98
C GLU A 252 -9.63 1.25 0.54
N PRO A 253 -10.62 1.91 1.16
CA PRO A 253 -10.43 2.49 2.48
C PRO A 253 -10.38 1.45 3.61
N ARG A 254 -11.00 0.28 3.48
CA ARG A 254 -11.03 -0.72 4.57
C ARG A 254 -9.67 -1.38 4.74
N THR A 255 -8.95 -1.63 3.65
CA THR A 255 -7.65 -2.29 3.63
C THR A 255 -6.48 -1.31 3.56
N GLY A 256 -6.70 -0.12 2.99
CA GLY A 256 -5.64 0.85 2.68
C GLY A 256 -4.81 0.47 1.45
N ALA A 257 -5.28 -0.47 0.62
CA ALA A 257 -4.62 -0.88 -0.61
C ALA A 257 -4.78 0.17 -1.72
N VAL A 258 -3.73 0.41 -2.49
CA VAL A 258 -3.77 1.27 -3.68
C VAL A 258 -4.20 0.43 -4.88
N LEU A 259 -5.39 0.66 -5.40
CA LEU A 259 -5.96 -0.09 -6.52
C LEU A 259 -5.58 0.47 -7.89
N LYS A 260 -5.45 1.78 -7.98
CA LYS A 260 -5.08 2.51 -9.19
C LYS A 260 -4.13 3.63 -8.83
N GLY A 261 -3.18 3.92 -9.71
CA GLY A 261 -2.22 5.00 -9.54
C GLY A 261 -1.88 5.65 -10.88
N GLY A 262 -1.53 6.93 -10.82
CA GLY A 262 -1.00 7.69 -11.94
C GLY A 262 0.02 8.74 -11.46
N GLU A 263 1.01 9.03 -12.30
CA GLU A 263 2.04 10.03 -12.04
C GLU A 263 2.34 10.85 -13.29
N SER A 264 2.35 12.17 -13.15
CA SER A 264 2.77 13.14 -14.17
C SER A 264 4.17 13.63 -13.84
N ILE A 265 5.18 12.90 -14.29
CA ILE A 265 6.59 13.15 -13.99
C ILE A 265 7.15 14.16 -14.98
N HIS A 266 7.91 15.14 -14.47
CA HIS A 266 8.72 16.02 -15.30
C HIS A 266 10.11 16.23 -14.68
N LEU A 267 11.13 15.74 -15.39
CA LEU A 267 12.52 16.09 -15.18
C LEU A 267 13.01 16.98 -16.32
N PHE A 268 13.70 18.06 -15.98
CA PHE A 268 14.27 18.98 -16.95
C PHE A 268 15.57 19.59 -16.47
N TYR A 269 16.40 20.04 -17.41
CA TYR A 269 17.54 20.90 -17.16
C TYR A 269 17.12 22.36 -17.33
N GLY A 270 17.55 23.19 -16.39
CA GLY A 270 17.32 24.63 -16.41
C GLY A 270 18.49 25.38 -15.78
N ARG A 271 18.66 26.64 -16.16
CA ARG A 271 19.54 27.59 -15.44
C ARG A 271 18.93 28.03 -14.11
N SER A 272 17.62 27.90 -13.97
CA SER A 272 16.84 28.22 -12.78
C SER A 272 15.60 27.32 -12.71
N ALA A 273 14.98 27.23 -11.52
CA ALA A 273 13.84 26.34 -11.28
C ALA A 273 12.55 26.77 -12.01
N ASP A 274 12.43 28.05 -12.37
CA ASP A 274 11.27 28.66 -13.02
C ASP A 274 11.29 28.54 -14.55
N LYS A 275 12.39 28.04 -15.14
CA LYS A 275 12.55 27.93 -16.58
C LYS A 275 12.99 26.54 -16.99
N VAL A 276 12.17 25.91 -17.83
CA VAL A 276 12.51 24.69 -18.55
C VAL A 276 13.35 25.07 -19.78
N ASP A 277 14.65 24.74 -19.76
CA ASP A 277 15.51 24.94 -20.94
C ASP A 277 15.53 23.64 -21.79
N VAL A 278 15.74 22.47 -21.19
CA VAL A 278 15.73 21.15 -21.88
C VAL A 278 15.00 20.11 -21.06
N THR A 279 13.93 19.50 -21.61
CA THR A 279 13.25 18.38 -20.95
C THR A 279 14.10 17.11 -21.00
N ALA A 280 14.33 16.50 -19.83
CA ALA A 280 15.04 15.24 -19.69
C ALA A 280 14.10 14.02 -19.77
N LEU A 281 12.95 14.12 -19.08
CA LEU A 281 11.87 13.15 -19.10
C LEU A 281 10.57 13.88 -18.80
N LYS A 282 9.53 13.65 -19.60
CA LYS A 282 8.17 14.10 -19.28
C LYS A 282 7.19 13.00 -19.68
N ALA A 283 6.35 12.55 -18.76
CA ALA A 283 5.35 11.54 -19.06
C ALA A 283 4.24 11.54 -18.01
N HIS A 284 3.02 11.31 -18.48
CA HIS A 284 1.91 10.89 -17.62
C HIS A 284 1.76 9.38 -17.71
N LEU A 285 2.04 8.69 -16.61
CA LEU A 285 2.01 7.24 -16.49
C LEU A 285 0.82 6.83 -15.64
N VAL A 286 0.03 5.86 -16.10
CA VAL A 286 -1.12 5.32 -15.35
C VAL A 286 -1.07 3.80 -15.30
N PHE A 287 -1.56 3.20 -14.22
CA PHE A 287 -1.69 1.74 -14.13
C PHE A 287 -2.50 1.20 -15.30
N ASP A 288 -2.05 0.10 -15.89
CA ASP A 288 -2.85 -0.60 -16.89
C ASP A 288 -3.95 -1.46 -16.25
N GLU A 289 -4.93 -1.86 -17.07
CA GLU A 289 -6.09 -2.62 -16.59
C GLU A 289 -5.69 -3.96 -15.94
N GLU A 290 -4.68 -4.65 -16.48
CA GLU A 290 -4.18 -5.89 -15.88
C GLU A 290 -3.63 -5.66 -14.46
N THR A 291 -2.90 -4.56 -14.25
CA THR A 291 -2.44 -4.16 -12.92
C THR A 291 -3.62 -3.86 -11.99
N ILE A 292 -4.63 -3.12 -12.46
CA ILE A 292 -5.81 -2.77 -11.67
C ILE A 292 -6.57 -4.03 -11.26
N ASP A 293 -6.83 -4.95 -12.19
CA ASP A 293 -7.50 -6.23 -11.93
C ASP A 293 -6.72 -7.09 -10.94
N ALA A 294 -5.40 -7.15 -11.06
CA ALA A 294 -4.54 -7.86 -10.12
C ALA A 294 -4.59 -7.26 -8.70
N GLN A 295 -4.55 -5.93 -8.57
CA GLN A 295 -4.69 -5.25 -7.28
C GLN A 295 -6.06 -5.49 -6.65
N LEU A 296 -7.12 -5.45 -7.46
CA LEU A 296 -8.49 -5.74 -7.04
C LEU A 296 -8.63 -7.17 -6.51
N ALA A 297 -8.08 -8.16 -7.21
CA ALA A 297 -8.16 -9.56 -6.79
C ALA A 297 -7.50 -9.79 -5.41
N VAL A 298 -6.30 -9.23 -5.20
CA VAL A 298 -5.59 -9.30 -3.91
C VAL A 298 -6.36 -8.56 -2.80
N THR A 299 -6.94 -7.41 -3.13
CA THR A 299 -7.70 -6.60 -2.18
C THR A 299 -9.02 -7.27 -1.79
N GLN A 300 -9.71 -7.90 -2.74
CA GLN A 300 -10.95 -8.63 -2.50
C GLN A 300 -10.76 -9.79 -1.52
N GLU A 301 -9.65 -10.54 -1.63
CA GLU A 301 -9.33 -11.59 -0.66
C GLU A 301 -9.17 -11.03 0.76
N SER A 302 -8.59 -9.84 0.89
CA SER A 302 -8.45 -9.14 2.17
C SER A 302 -9.80 -8.67 2.71
N LEU A 303 -10.66 -8.13 1.84
CA LEU A 303 -12.02 -7.72 2.17
C LEU A 303 -12.89 -8.90 2.63
N ASP A 304 -12.84 -10.02 1.93
CA ASP A 304 -13.59 -11.23 2.27
C ASP A 304 -13.20 -11.76 3.66
N LYS A 305 -11.90 -11.72 3.99
CA LYS A 305 -11.42 -12.06 5.34
C LYS A 305 -11.96 -11.07 6.37
N LEU A 306 -11.92 -9.77 6.09
CA LEU A 306 -12.48 -8.74 6.98
C LEU A 306 -13.98 -8.95 7.20
N ASP A 307 -14.75 -9.30 6.18
CA ASP A 307 -16.19 -9.58 6.28
C ASP A 307 -16.49 -10.89 6.99
N LEU A 308 -15.68 -11.93 6.77
CA LEU A 308 -15.81 -13.22 7.45
C LEU A 308 -15.68 -13.05 8.96
N PHE A 309 -14.62 -12.40 9.43
CA PHE A 309 -14.38 -12.20 10.86
C PHE A 309 -15.20 -11.05 11.45
N GLY A 310 -15.42 -9.97 10.70
CA GLY A 310 -16.14 -8.80 11.19
C GLY A 310 -17.65 -8.93 11.20
N LYS A 311 -18.23 -9.76 10.33
CA LYS A 311 -19.68 -9.82 10.11
C LYS A 311 -20.22 -11.24 10.09
N THR A 312 -19.70 -12.12 9.23
CA THR A 312 -20.30 -13.44 8.98
C THR A 312 -20.20 -14.37 10.19
N LEU A 313 -18.99 -14.59 10.72
CA LEU A 313 -18.78 -15.43 11.91
C LEU A 313 -19.54 -14.91 13.14
N PRO A 314 -19.48 -13.60 13.47
CA PRO A 314 -20.27 -13.04 14.57
C PRO A 314 -21.76 -13.30 14.46
N VAL A 315 -22.36 -13.13 13.27
CA VAL A 315 -23.79 -13.37 13.06
C VAL A 315 -24.12 -14.86 13.24
N VAL A 316 -23.33 -15.76 12.64
CA VAL A 316 -23.54 -17.21 12.76
C VAL A 316 -23.41 -17.66 14.21
N PHE A 317 -22.38 -17.21 14.92
CA PHE A 317 -22.18 -17.52 16.34
C PHE A 317 -23.27 -16.91 17.22
N GLY A 318 -23.75 -15.71 16.88
CA GLY A 318 -24.87 -15.07 17.55
C GLY A 318 -26.15 -15.90 17.46
N ILE A 319 -26.52 -16.31 16.25
CA ILE A 319 -27.72 -17.10 15.98
C ILE A 319 -27.61 -18.48 16.63
N LEU A 320 -26.53 -19.22 16.38
CA LEU A 320 -26.33 -20.55 16.96
C LEU A 320 -26.25 -20.49 18.48
N GLY A 321 -25.54 -19.49 19.02
CA GLY A 321 -25.44 -19.26 20.45
C GLY A 321 -26.81 -19.04 21.10
N ALA A 322 -27.64 -18.17 20.52
CA ALA A 322 -29.00 -17.92 21.00
C ALA A 322 -29.87 -19.18 20.94
N ILE A 323 -29.83 -19.94 19.84
CA ILE A 323 -30.59 -21.20 19.67
C ILE A 323 -30.18 -22.21 20.75
N LEU A 324 -28.89 -22.40 20.99
CA LEU A 324 -28.39 -23.35 21.99
C LEU A 324 -28.76 -22.94 23.42
N VAL A 325 -28.70 -21.64 23.75
CA VAL A 325 -29.15 -21.13 25.05
C VAL A 325 -30.65 -21.39 25.23
N ILE A 326 -31.49 -21.05 24.25
CA ILE A 326 -32.94 -21.28 24.32
C ILE A 326 -33.25 -22.78 24.48
N ALA A 327 -32.65 -23.63 23.64
CA ALA A 327 -32.86 -25.07 23.70
C ALA A 327 -32.40 -25.66 25.05
N GLY A 328 -31.25 -25.22 25.56
CA GLY A 328 -30.74 -25.61 26.87
C GLY A 328 -31.67 -25.21 28.02
N ILE A 329 -32.19 -23.97 28.01
CA ILE A 329 -33.17 -23.49 29.00
C ILE A 329 -34.46 -24.31 28.93
N VAL A 330 -35.02 -24.51 27.73
CA VAL A 330 -36.26 -25.29 27.53
C VAL A 330 -36.10 -26.73 28.02
N LEU A 331 -34.99 -27.40 27.67
CA LEU A 331 -34.68 -28.75 28.17
C LEU A 331 -34.48 -28.79 29.69
N GLY A 332 -33.85 -27.76 30.26
CA GLY A 332 -33.67 -27.61 31.70
C GLY A 332 -35.01 -27.47 32.44
N VAL A 333 -35.91 -26.63 31.94
CA VAL A 333 -37.25 -26.42 32.52
C VAL A 333 -38.14 -27.65 32.37
N LEU A 334 -38.12 -28.33 31.21
CA LEU A 334 -38.91 -29.55 31.00
C LEU A 334 -38.43 -30.72 31.87
N SER A 335 -37.14 -30.76 32.23
CA SER A 335 -36.58 -31.82 33.09
C SER A 335 -36.74 -31.56 34.59
N SER A 336 -37.16 -30.35 35.00
CA SER A 336 -37.49 -30.04 36.41
C SER A 336 -38.95 -30.35 36.77
N ARG A 337 -39.88 -30.30 35.81
CA ARG A 337 -41.32 -30.60 35.98
C ARG A 337 -41.67 -32.08 36.19
N GLY A 338 -40.73 -33.01 35.99
CA GLY A 338 -40.92 -34.45 36.25
C GLY A 338 -40.67 -34.88 37.69
N ARG A 339 -40.54 -33.95 38.64
CA ARG A 339 -40.46 -34.27 40.07
C ARG A 339 -41.88 -34.41 40.63
N THR A 340 -42.42 -35.63 40.61
CA THR A 340 -43.51 -36.00 41.51
C THR A 340 -43.02 -35.77 42.94
N ILE A 341 -43.74 -34.93 43.68
CA ILE A 341 -43.55 -34.70 45.10
C ILE A 341 -44.02 -35.98 45.80
N ASP A 342 -43.11 -36.76 46.38
CA ASP A 342 -43.52 -37.77 47.37
C ASP A 342 -44.08 -37.02 48.59
N PRO A 343 -45.32 -37.31 49.02
CA PRO A 343 -45.87 -36.66 50.20
C PRO A 343 -45.11 -37.12 51.45
N PRO A 344 -44.96 -36.26 52.47
CA PRO A 344 -44.29 -36.62 53.71
C PRO A 344 -45.16 -37.63 54.46
N THR A 345 -44.77 -38.90 54.49
CA THR A 345 -45.38 -39.85 55.45
C THR A 345 -44.88 -39.51 56.84
N GLU A 346 -45.74 -38.91 57.65
CA GLU A 346 -45.67 -38.92 59.11
C GLU A 346 -45.45 -40.35 59.61
N ARG A 347 -44.41 -40.55 60.43
CA ARG A 347 -44.45 -41.56 61.50
C ARG A 347 -43.91 -40.93 62.79
N LEU A 348 -44.82 -40.22 63.46
CA LEU A 348 -44.77 -40.03 64.90
C LEU A 348 -45.05 -41.38 65.61
N GLN A 349 -44.21 -41.64 66.61
CA GLN A 349 -44.47 -42.40 67.84
C GLN A 349 -44.90 -43.88 67.79
N ARG A 350 -44.03 -44.73 68.33
CA ARG A 350 -44.41 -45.62 69.44
C ARG A 350 -43.21 -45.88 70.35
N ASN A 351 -43.29 -45.35 71.58
CA ASN A 351 -42.58 -45.88 72.73
C ASN A 351 -43.23 -47.21 73.14
N LEU A 352 -42.43 -48.25 73.32
CA LEU A 352 -42.39 -49.13 74.49
C LEU A 352 -41.19 -50.07 74.39
#